data_AF-A0A7X4CBL8-F1
#
_entry.id   AF-A0A7X4CBL8-F1
#
_cell.length_a   1.000
_cell.length_b   1.000
_cell.length_c   1.000
_cell.angle_alpha   90.00
_cell.angle_beta   90.00
_cell.angle_gamma   90.00
#
_symmetry.space_group_name_H-M   'P 1'
#
loop_
_entity.id
_entity.type
_entity.pdbx_description
1 polymer ?
#
loop_
_entity_poly.entity_id
_entity_poly.type
_entity_poly.pdbx_seq_one_letter_code
_entity_poly.pdbx_strand_id
1 'polypeptide(L)'
;NQIYLANQSGSTAALNPSNGNTRWLAPDGSYNPPLPAGDSVFLVTDNFELVRLDAATGLRIWATDLPSFKADKPRRRKEVFAHFGPLLVGGELVVASSDGLIRFFNPETGEVARTIAIPGGATSAPIVVNRTMYLKTSNGNLYALN
;
A
#
# COMPACT_ATOMS: atom_id res chain seq x y z
N ASN A 1 17.23 1.28 -14.19
CA ASN A 1 17.50 1.74 -12.81
C ASN A 1 16.86 3.10 -12.60
N GLN A 2 15.97 3.23 -11.62
CA GLN A 2 15.19 4.45 -11.33
C GLN A 2 15.04 4.60 -9.81
N ILE A 3 14.85 5.82 -9.32
CA ILE A 3 14.46 6.11 -7.92
C ILE A 3 13.00 6.52 -7.92
N TYR A 4 12.19 5.93 -7.05
CA TYR A 4 10.77 6.28 -6.89
C TYR A 4 10.56 7.04 -5.58
N LEU A 5 9.75 8.09 -5.63
CA LEU A 5 9.42 8.93 -4.48
C LEU A 5 7.93 9.25 -4.54
N ALA A 6 7.22 9.08 -3.42
CA ALA A 6 5.85 9.55 -3.28
C ALA A 6 5.78 10.59 -2.16
N ASN A 7 4.95 11.61 -2.34
CA ASN A 7 4.68 12.61 -1.32
C ASN A 7 3.21 12.55 -0.87
N GLN A 8 2.92 13.22 0.24
CA GLN A 8 1.58 13.31 0.83
C GLN A 8 0.72 14.40 0.19
N SER A 9 1.20 15.04 -0.87
CA SER A 9 0.53 16.12 -1.58
C SER A 9 -0.01 15.66 -2.94
N GLY A 10 -0.25 14.35 -3.09
CA GLY A 10 -0.85 13.79 -4.31
C GLY A 10 0.12 13.56 -5.46
N SER A 11 1.43 13.32 -5.22
CA SER A 11 2.35 13.04 -6.33
C SER A 11 3.36 11.92 -6.06
N THR A 12 3.58 11.12 -7.10
CA THR A 12 4.68 10.15 -7.20
C THR A 12 5.56 10.52 -8.39
N ALA A 13 6.86 10.36 -8.23
CA ALA A 13 7.86 10.65 -9.26
C ALA A 13 8.81 9.46 -9.44
N ALA A 14 9.31 9.32 -10.66
CA ALA A 14 10.51 8.56 -10.92
C ALA A 14 11.66 9.47 -11.34
N LEU A 15 12.83 9.28 -10.75
CA LEU A 15 14.04 10.04 -11.03
C LEU A 15 15.12 9.13 -11.63
N ASN A 16 15.98 9.71 -12.45
CA ASN A 16 17.20 9.06 -12.86
C ASN A 16 18.23 9.11 -11.71
N PRO A 17 18.74 7.96 -11.22
CA PRO A 17 19.68 7.93 -10.11
C PRO A 17 21.02 8.63 -10.39
N SER A 18 21.44 8.73 -11.65
CA SER A 18 22.77 9.28 -11.99
C SER A 18 22.82 10.80 -11.96
N ASN A 19 21.69 11.49 -12.16
CA ASN A 19 21.64 12.95 -12.27
C ASN A 19 20.45 13.60 -11.55
N GLY A 20 19.54 12.82 -10.96
CA GLY A 20 18.37 13.32 -10.25
C GLY A 20 17.24 13.83 -11.15
N ASN A 21 17.38 13.79 -12.48
CA ASN A 21 16.36 14.31 -13.38
C ASN A 21 15.08 13.48 -13.30
N THR A 22 13.95 14.16 -13.25
CA THR A 22 12.62 13.54 -13.31
C THR A 22 12.40 12.87 -14.67
N ARG A 23 12.02 11.59 -14.62
CA ARG A 23 11.59 10.81 -15.79
C ARG A 23 10.10 10.94 -16.03
N TRP A 24 9.31 10.82 -14.97
CA TRP A 24 7.87 10.99 -15.01
C TRP A 24 7.32 11.46 -13.66
N LEU A 25 6.11 12.00 -13.71
CA LEU A 25 5.28 12.37 -12.56
C LEU A 25 3.90 11.74 -12.72
N ALA A 26 3.35 11.23 -11.63
CA ALA A 26 2.00 10.69 -11.54
C ALA A 26 1.22 11.45 -10.44
N PRO A 27 -0.08 11.72 -10.62
CA PRO A 27 -0.92 12.45 -9.66
C PRO A 27 -1.41 11.55 -8.51
N ASP A 28 -0.59 10.57 -8.13
CA ASP A 28 -0.87 9.59 -7.08
C ASP A 28 0.07 9.84 -5.91
N GLY A 29 -0.43 10.42 -4.82
CA GLY A 29 0.33 10.62 -3.59
C GLY A 29 0.30 9.38 -2.71
N SER A 30 1.26 9.22 -1.80
CA SER A 30 1.24 8.13 -0.83
C SER A 30 1.90 8.52 0.49
N TYR A 31 1.36 7.98 1.57
CA TYR A 31 2.00 7.97 2.89
C TYR A 31 2.97 6.80 3.07
N ASN A 32 2.88 5.79 2.20
CA ASN A 32 3.70 4.59 2.22
C ASN A 32 4.80 4.68 1.16
N PRO A 33 5.93 3.97 1.34
CA PRO A 33 6.92 3.84 0.29
C PRO A 33 6.34 3.19 -0.98
N PRO A 34 6.66 3.69 -2.19
CA PRO A 34 6.37 2.98 -3.43
C PRO A 34 7.02 1.61 -3.47
N LEU A 35 6.32 0.62 -4.02
CA LEU A 35 6.84 -0.73 -4.24
C LEU A 35 7.10 -0.96 -5.74
N PRO A 36 8.34 -0.81 -6.21
CA PRO A 36 8.71 -1.23 -7.56
C PRO A 36 8.85 -2.75 -7.64
N ALA A 37 8.25 -3.38 -8.66
CA ALA A 37 8.44 -4.78 -9.00
C ALA A 37 8.25 -5.00 -10.51
N GLY A 38 9.29 -5.49 -11.19
CA GLY A 38 9.29 -5.62 -12.65
C GLY A 38 9.04 -4.27 -13.34
N ASP A 39 8.10 -4.26 -14.28
CA ASP A 39 7.68 -3.07 -15.03
C ASP A 39 6.57 -2.29 -14.32
N SER A 40 6.42 -2.46 -13.01
CA SER A 40 5.32 -1.88 -12.23
C SER A 40 5.80 -1.19 -10.96
N VAL A 41 5.05 -0.17 -10.57
CA VAL A 41 5.16 0.49 -9.26
C VAL A 41 3.81 0.43 -8.58
N PHE A 42 3.75 -0.13 -7.39
CA PHE A 42 2.54 -0.27 -6.59
C PHE A 42 2.54 0.72 -5.44
N LEU A 43 1.39 1.35 -5.18
CA LEU A 43 1.23 2.37 -4.15
C LEU A 43 -0.11 2.20 -3.46
N VAL A 44 -0.16 2.49 -2.17
CA VAL A 44 -1.42 2.80 -1.48
C VAL A 44 -1.55 4.32 -1.41
N THR A 45 -2.55 4.88 -2.08
CA THR A 45 -2.70 6.33 -2.22
C THR A 45 -3.28 7.00 -0.99
N ASP A 46 -3.12 8.31 -0.90
CA ASP A 46 -3.79 9.17 0.09
C ASP A 46 -5.32 9.24 -0.08
N ASN A 47 -5.84 8.81 -1.24
CA ASN A 47 -7.27 8.69 -1.54
C ASN A 47 -7.84 7.28 -1.30
N PHE A 48 -7.12 6.42 -0.57
CA PHE A 48 -7.55 5.05 -0.25
C PHE A 48 -7.65 4.13 -1.48
N GLU A 49 -6.74 4.25 -2.44
CA GLU A 49 -6.65 3.30 -3.55
C GLU A 49 -5.37 2.49 -3.42
N LEU A 50 -5.42 1.19 -3.71
CA LEU A 50 -4.23 0.46 -4.16
C LEU A 50 -4.12 0.69 -5.66
N VAL A 51 -2.97 1.17 -6.13
CA VAL A 51 -2.76 1.46 -7.56
C VAL A 51 -1.54 0.73 -8.09
N ARG A 52 -1.57 0.40 -9.38
CA ARG A 52 -0.42 -0.01 -10.17
C ARG A 52 -0.15 1.04 -11.23
N LEU A 53 1.08 1.53 -11.26
CA LEU A 53 1.61 2.38 -12.31
C LEU A 53 2.57 1.58 -13.18
N ASP A 54 2.63 1.93 -14.46
CA ASP A 54 3.70 1.51 -15.36
C ASP A 54 5.02 2.16 -14.92
N ALA A 55 6.07 1.35 -14.71
CA ALA A 55 7.34 1.83 -14.15
C ALA A 55 8.13 2.73 -15.11
N ALA A 56 7.88 2.65 -16.42
CA ALA A 56 8.59 3.41 -17.43
C ALA A 56 7.96 4.80 -17.65
N THR A 57 6.64 4.90 -17.51
CA THR A 57 5.85 6.08 -17.89
C THR A 57 5.11 6.75 -16.73
N GLY A 58 4.90 6.04 -15.62
CA GLY A 58 4.10 6.50 -14.50
C GLY A 58 2.58 6.46 -14.75
N LEU A 59 2.14 5.94 -15.90
CA LEU A 59 0.72 5.85 -16.22
C LEU A 59 0.04 4.78 -15.37
N ARG A 60 -1.15 5.11 -14.85
CA ARG A 60 -1.97 4.18 -14.07
C ARG A 60 -2.46 3.03 -14.96
N ILE A 61 -2.15 1.80 -14.56
CA ILE A 61 -2.60 0.57 -15.19
C ILE A 61 -3.93 0.13 -14.59
N TRP A 62 -4.01 0.11 -13.26
CA TRP A 62 -5.26 -0.18 -12.54
C TRP A 62 -5.27 0.52 -11.17
N ALA A 63 -6.47 0.62 -10.60
CA ALA A 63 -6.72 1.08 -9.24
C ALA A 63 -7.80 0.23 -8.57
N THR A 64 -7.72 0.09 -7.26
CA THR A 64 -8.70 -0.65 -6.45
C THR A 64 -8.96 0.10 -5.16
N ASP A 65 -10.23 0.41 -4.91
CA ASP A 65 -10.64 1.13 -3.71
C ASP A 65 -10.41 0.29 -2.44
N LEU A 66 -9.88 0.95 -1.42
CA LEU A 66 -9.71 0.45 -0.06
C LEU A 66 -10.72 1.16 0.87
N PRO A 67 -11.14 0.51 1.97
CA PRO A 67 -12.04 1.15 2.92
C PRO A 67 -11.45 2.44 3.49
N SER A 68 -12.21 3.52 3.46
CA SER A 68 -11.74 4.85 3.86
C SER A 68 -12.11 5.21 5.31
N PHE A 69 -13.40 5.21 5.63
CA PHE A 69 -13.90 5.72 6.90
C PHE A 69 -14.46 4.62 7.81
N LYS A 70 -14.18 4.73 9.12
CA LYS A 70 -14.94 4.01 10.13
C LYS A 70 -16.38 4.50 10.13
N ALA A 71 -17.34 3.59 9.95
CA ALA A 71 -18.74 3.92 10.15
C ALA A 71 -18.95 4.36 11.61
N ASP A 72 -19.75 5.42 11.79
CA ASP A 72 -20.21 5.98 13.06
C ASP A 72 -19.19 6.68 13.97
N LYS A 73 -19.09 8.01 13.79
CA LYS A 73 -19.27 8.99 14.89
C LYS A 73 -19.35 10.42 14.32
N PRO A 74 -20.54 11.05 14.26
CA PRO A 74 -20.71 12.40 13.68
C PRO A 74 -20.07 13.53 14.50
N ARG A 75 -19.37 13.24 15.61
CA ARG A 75 -18.88 14.25 16.58
C ARG A 75 -17.36 14.23 16.83
N ARG A 76 -16.59 13.34 16.20
CA ARG A 76 -15.12 13.36 16.21
C ARG A 76 -14.61 13.33 14.77
N ARG A 77 -13.42 13.88 14.52
CA ARG A 77 -12.70 13.78 13.24
C ARG A 77 -12.91 12.37 12.67
N LYS A 78 -13.51 12.24 11.48
CA LYS A 78 -13.80 10.94 10.86
C LYS A 78 -12.54 10.09 10.97
N GLU A 79 -12.59 9.03 11.77
CA GLU A 79 -11.45 8.13 11.91
C GLU A 79 -11.30 7.39 10.58
N VAL A 80 -10.16 7.63 9.95
CA VAL A 80 -9.78 7.01 8.69
C VAL A 80 -9.09 5.68 8.97
N PHE A 81 -9.34 4.68 8.15
CA PHE A 81 -8.54 3.47 8.18
C PHE A 81 -7.14 3.73 7.60
N ALA A 82 -6.11 3.56 8.43
CA ALA A 82 -4.75 3.48 7.96
C ALA A 82 -4.53 2.16 7.22
N HIS A 83 -3.87 2.25 6.07
CA HIS A 83 -3.48 1.12 5.23
C HIS A 83 -1.96 1.11 5.09
N PHE A 84 -1.35 -0.02 5.38
CA PHE A 84 0.09 -0.20 5.41
C PHE A 84 0.53 -1.19 4.34
N GLY A 85 1.45 -0.76 3.49
CA GLY A 85 1.91 -1.50 2.32
C GLY A 85 1.88 -0.65 1.03
N PRO A 86 1.96 -1.28 -0.15
CA PRO A 86 1.89 -2.72 -0.36
C PRO A 86 3.24 -3.43 -0.13
N LEU A 87 3.19 -4.74 0.15
CA LEU A 87 4.32 -5.66 0.07
C LEU A 87 4.06 -6.71 -1.01
N LEU A 88 5.08 -7.16 -1.75
CA LEU A 88 4.94 -8.31 -2.65
C LEU A 88 5.42 -9.57 -1.93
N VAL A 89 4.50 -10.49 -1.62
CA VAL A 89 4.78 -11.71 -0.85
C VAL A 89 4.09 -12.88 -1.52
N GLY A 90 4.85 -13.93 -1.86
CA GLY A 90 4.28 -15.13 -2.48
C GLY A 90 3.60 -14.88 -3.83
N GLY A 91 3.95 -13.78 -4.53
CA GLY A 91 3.32 -13.39 -5.80
C GLY A 91 2.07 -12.52 -5.65
N GLU A 92 1.72 -12.09 -4.44
CA GLU A 92 0.54 -11.28 -4.17
C GLU A 92 0.92 -9.97 -3.50
N LEU A 93 0.17 -8.91 -3.77
CA LEU A 93 0.30 -7.65 -3.05
C LEU A 93 -0.43 -7.75 -1.73
N VAL A 94 0.21 -7.37 -0.63
CA VAL A 94 -0.35 -7.44 0.71
C VAL A 94 -0.51 -6.03 1.27
N VAL A 95 -1.71 -5.72 1.73
CA VAL A 95 -2.03 -4.49 2.47
C VAL A 95 -2.65 -4.86 3.80
N ALA A 96 -2.02 -4.47 4.89
CA ALA A 96 -2.57 -4.61 6.23
C ALA A 96 -3.26 -3.32 6.64
N SER A 97 -4.43 -3.40 7.27
CA SER A 97 -5.22 -2.22 7.60
C SER A 97 -5.64 -2.19 9.06
N SER A 98 -5.74 -0.97 9.57
CA SER A 98 -6.33 -0.67 10.88
C SER A 98 -7.82 -1.04 10.97
N ASP A 99 -8.46 -1.42 9.86
CA ASP A 99 -9.84 -1.92 9.82
C ASP A 99 -10.01 -3.36 10.32
N GLY A 100 -8.91 -4.02 10.70
CA GLY A 100 -8.95 -5.39 11.19
C GLY A 100 -8.72 -6.44 10.11
N LEU A 101 -8.28 -6.05 8.91
CA LEU A 101 -8.01 -6.98 7.82
C LEU A 101 -6.61 -6.83 7.24
N ILE A 102 -6.03 -7.98 6.86
CA ILE A 102 -4.99 -8.06 5.84
C ILE A 102 -5.68 -8.47 4.55
N ARG A 103 -5.41 -7.76 3.47
CA ARG A 103 -5.91 -8.05 2.13
C ARG A 103 -4.75 -8.44 1.23
N PHE A 104 -4.99 -9.45 0.41
CA PHE A 104 -4.06 -9.91 -0.60
C PHE A 104 -4.69 -9.68 -1.96
N PHE A 105 -3.93 -9.08 -2.86
CA PHE A 105 -4.40 -8.69 -4.18
C PHE A 105 -3.56 -9.36 -5.26
N ASN A 106 -4.21 -9.69 -6.37
CA ASN A 106 -3.54 -10.07 -7.60
C ASN A 106 -2.79 -8.84 -8.16
N PRO A 107 -1.46 -8.88 -8.34
CA PRO A 107 -0.70 -7.73 -8.85
C PRO A 107 -1.06 -7.34 -10.28
N GLU A 108 -1.57 -8.28 -11.09
CA GLU A 108 -1.90 -8.02 -12.48
C GLU A 108 -3.26 -7.35 -12.63
N THR A 109 -4.26 -7.77 -11.86
CA THR A 109 -5.65 -7.29 -12.00
C THR A 109 -6.07 -6.28 -10.93
N GLY A 110 -5.38 -6.22 -9.79
CA GLY A 110 -5.78 -5.42 -8.63
C GLY A 110 -6.90 -6.05 -7.79
N GLU A 111 -7.43 -7.20 -8.19
CA GLU A 111 -8.53 -7.85 -7.48
C GLU A 111 -8.09 -8.48 -6.16
N VAL A 112 -8.98 -8.41 -5.15
CA VAL A 112 -8.76 -9.08 -3.86
C VAL A 112 -8.82 -10.59 -4.05
N ALA A 113 -7.69 -11.27 -3.84
CA ALA A 113 -7.59 -12.72 -3.88
C ALA A 113 -8.10 -13.37 -2.59
N ARG A 114 -7.73 -12.82 -1.42
CA ARG A 114 -8.25 -13.26 -0.11
C ARG A 114 -8.05 -12.20 0.97
N THR A 115 -8.65 -12.44 2.13
CA THR A 115 -8.47 -11.64 3.34
C THR A 115 -8.17 -12.49 4.57
N ILE A 116 -7.48 -11.91 5.54
CA ILE A 116 -7.24 -12.50 6.87
C ILE A 116 -7.68 -11.50 7.93
N ALA A 117 -8.47 -11.97 8.90
CA ALA A 117 -8.86 -11.17 10.04
C ALA A 117 -7.69 -11.00 11.03
N ILE A 118 -7.44 -9.77 11.44
CA ILE A 118 -6.46 -9.39 12.46
C ILE A 118 -7.17 -8.55 13.54
N PRO A 119 -7.79 -9.20 14.55
CA PRO A 119 -8.47 -8.49 15.63
C PRO A 119 -7.61 -7.37 16.23
N GLY A 120 -8.16 -6.16 16.24
CA GLY A 120 -7.48 -4.94 16.66
C GLY A 120 -6.90 -4.10 15.52
N GLY A 121 -6.78 -4.64 14.30
CA GLY A 121 -6.26 -3.92 13.14
C GLY A 121 -4.77 -3.59 13.22
N ALA A 122 -4.15 -3.43 12.06
CA ALA A 122 -2.73 -3.11 11.95
C ALA A 122 -2.42 -1.72 12.53
N THR A 123 -1.24 -1.58 13.14
CA THR A 123 -0.68 -0.27 13.54
C THR A 123 0.56 0.14 12.77
N SER A 124 1.11 -0.76 11.95
CA SER A 124 2.33 -0.55 11.18
C SER A 124 2.34 -1.46 9.95
N ALA A 125 3.26 -1.20 9.03
CA ALA A 125 3.54 -2.13 7.94
C ALA A 125 3.98 -3.50 8.50
N PRO A 126 3.55 -4.60 7.87
CA PRO A 126 4.08 -5.91 8.20
C PRO A 126 5.56 -6.02 7.78
N ILE A 127 6.28 -6.95 8.39
CA ILE A 127 7.62 -7.36 7.95
C ILE A 127 7.61 -8.83 7.62
N VAL A 128 8.36 -9.26 6.61
CA VAL A 128 8.46 -10.67 6.22
C VAL A 128 9.89 -11.15 6.43
N VAL A 129 10.04 -12.22 7.22
CA VAL A 129 11.32 -12.85 7.53
C VAL A 129 11.14 -14.35 7.46
N ASN A 130 12.01 -15.04 6.70
CA ASN A 130 11.96 -16.51 6.54
C ASN A 130 10.57 -17.06 6.19
N ARG A 131 9.86 -16.37 5.29
CA ARG A 131 8.48 -16.69 4.85
C ARG A 131 7.39 -16.50 5.91
N THR A 132 7.73 -15.95 7.07
CA THR A 132 6.76 -15.55 8.10
C THR A 132 6.54 -14.04 8.07
N MET A 133 5.28 -13.62 8.01
CA MET A 133 4.87 -12.24 8.13
C MET A 133 4.55 -11.89 9.59
N TYR A 134 5.16 -10.82 10.10
CA TYR A 134 4.94 -10.30 11.43
C TYR A 134 4.21 -8.98 11.39
N LEU A 135 3.22 -8.80 12.26
CA LEU A 135 2.39 -7.59 12.32
C LEU A 135 1.95 -7.26 13.74
N LYS A 136 2.11 -6.00 14.13
CA LYS A 136 1.60 -5.46 15.39
C LYS A 136 0.19 -4.88 15.22
N THR A 137 -0.67 -5.13 16.21
CA THR A 137 -2.05 -4.61 16.24
C THR A 137 -2.31 -3.65 17.39
N SER A 138 -3.41 -2.90 17.31
CA SER A 138 -3.72 -1.81 18.26
C SER A 138 -4.03 -2.29 19.68
N ASN A 139 -4.47 -3.55 19.83
CA ASN A 139 -4.68 -4.20 21.12
C ASN A 139 -3.39 -4.74 21.76
N GLY A 140 -2.22 -4.46 21.17
CA GLY A 140 -0.92 -4.86 21.72
C GLY A 140 -0.44 -6.25 21.31
N ASN A 141 -1.18 -6.96 20.45
CA ASN A 141 -0.77 -8.27 19.97
C ASN A 141 0.27 -8.17 18.84
N LEU A 142 1.10 -9.20 18.73
CA LEU A 142 1.99 -9.46 17.60
C LEU A 142 1.55 -10.77 16.93
N TYR A 143 1.14 -10.69 15.67
CA TYR A 143 0.75 -11.85 14.86
C TYR A 143 1.93 -12.34 14.04
N ALA A 144 1.99 -13.65 13.83
CA ALA A 144 2.90 -14.32 12.90
C ALA A 144 2.06 -15.19 11.94
N LEU A 145 2.21 -14.96 10.63
CA LEU A 145 1.44 -15.61 9.57
C LEU A 145 2.40 -16.30 8.60
N ASN A 146 2.11 -17.55 8.21
CA ASN A 146 2.93 -18.35 7.28
C ASN A 146 2.22 -18.56 5.94
#